data_AF-A0A9K3KGY4-F1
#
_entry.id   AF-A0A9K3KGY4-F1
#
_cell.length_a   1.000
_cell.length_b   1.000
_cell.length_c   1.000
_cell.angle_alpha   90.00
_cell.angle_beta   90.00
_cell.angle_gamma   90.00
#
_symmetry.space_group_name_H-M   'P 1'
#
loop_
_entity.id
_entity.type
_entity.pdbx_description
1 polymer ?
#
loop_
_entity_poly.entity_id
_entity_poly.type
_entity_poly.pdbx_seq_one_letter_code
_entity_poly.pdbx_strand_id
1 'polypeptide(L)'
;MSTRSHLPSDHQFSSDLVVLAKHHIEFLRALHEHGITLSRPSLESLRRYRDLWLPLVHANTNTNQDRYLIPPADIAWLWHCHRLAPFKYVSYCKARFNDIVLEAKAPLQPTLQ
;
A
#
# COMPACT_ATOMS: atom_id res chain seq x y z
N MET A 1 -1.96 -49.73 -3.17
CA MET A 1 -0.63 -49.43 -2.57
C MET A 1 0.07 -48.54 -3.58
N SER A 2 0.27 -47.25 -3.41
CA SER A 2 0.86 -46.56 -2.26
C SER A 2 0.20 -45.21 -2.03
N THR A 3 0.12 -44.88 -0.75
CA THR A 3 -0.53 -43.73 -0.11
C THR A 3 0.07 -42.40 -0.53
N ARG A 4 -0.73 -41.54 -1.19
CA ARG A 4 -0.43 -40.10 -1.21
C ARG A 4 -0.88 -39.54 0.14
N SER A 5 0.06 -39.52 1.07
CA SER A 5 -0.08 -38.90 2.38
C SER A 5 -0.70 -37.51 2.24
N HIS A 6 -1.87 -37.34 2.86
CA HIS A 6 -2.47 -36.04 3.14
C HIS A 6 -1.50 -35.29 4.06
N LEU A 7 -0.70 -34.38 3.49
CA LEU A 7 -0.04 -33.35 4.30
C LEU A 7 -1.12 -32.32 4.65
N PRO A 8 -1.27 -31.96 5.93
CA PRO A 8 -2.21 -30.92 6.33
C PRO A 8 -1.83 -29.63 5.62
N SER A 9 -2.82 -28.95 5.05
CA SER A 9 -2.65 -27.73 4.26
C SER A 9 -1.71 -26.75 4.98
N ASP A 10 -0.47 -26.67 4.48
CA ASP A 10 0.53 -25.71 4.92
C ASP A 10 -0.09 -24.31 4.92
N HIS A 11 0.31 -23.49 5.89
CA HIS A 11 -0.15 -22.12 6.09
C HIS A 11 0.04 -21.25 4.84
N GLN A 12 -0.90 -21.34 3.91
CA GLN A 12 -0.89 -20.56 2.68
C GLN A 12 -1.31 -19.14 3.04
N PHE A 13 -0.43 -18.18 2.77
CA PHE A 13 -0.76 -16.76 2.90
C PHE A 13 -1.96 -16.42 2.00
N SER A 14 -2.76 -15.42 2.39
CA SER A 14 -3.89 -14.93 1.58
C SER A 14 -3.46 -14.27 0.27
N SER A 15 -2.16 -14.21 -0.03
CA SER A 15 -1.59 -13.61 -1.23
C SER A 15 -0.31 -14.33 -1.63
N ASP A 16 0.01 -14.28 -2.92
CA ASP A 16 1.27 -14.79 -3.46
C ASP A 16 2.43 -13.84 -3.09
N LEU A 17 3.20 -14.23 -2.07
CA LEU A 17 4.31 -13.43 -1.57
C LEU A 17 5.44 -13.25 -2.59
N VAL A 18 5.65 -14.22 -3.50
CA VAL A 18 6.72 -14.13 -4.51
C VAL A 18 6.36 -13.08 -5.54
N VAL A 19 5.11 -13.06 -6.01
CA VAL A 19 4.60 -12.03 -6.90
C VAL A 19 4.65 -10.65 -6.24
N LEU A 20 4.17 -10.54 -5.00
CA LEU A 20 4.19 -9.27 -4.26
C LEU A 20 5.62 -8.75 -4.00
N ALA A 21 6.58 -9.62 -3.72
CA ALA A 21 7.97 -9.23 -3.55
C ALA A 21 8.57 -8.65 -4.85
N LYS A 22 8.26 -9.23 -6.01
CA LYS A 22 8.69 -8.69 -7.31
C LYS A 22 8.11 -7.31 -7.57
N HIS A 23 6.79 -7.15 -7.38
CA HIS A 23 6.13 -5.84 -7.50
C HIS A 23 6.72 -4.81 -6.53
N HIS A 24 7.09 -5.21 -5.32
CA HIS A 24 7.72 -4.32 -4.36
C HIS A 24 9.10 -3.85 -4.83
N ILE A 25 9.93 -4.75 -5.39
CA ILE A 25 11.23 -4.37 -5.96
C ILE A 25 11.05 -3.39 -7.13
N GLU A 26 10.08 -3.63 -8.01
CA GLU A 26 9.76 -2.72 -9.14
C GLU A 26 9.33 -1.34 -8.64
N PHE A 27 8.47 -1.29 -7.63
CA PHE A 27 8.07 -0.05 -6.96
C PHE A 27 9.27 0.72 -6.39
N LEU A 28 10.15 0.04 -5.66
CA LEU A 28 11.34 0.67 -5.07
C LEU A 28 12.31 1.18 -6.14
N ARG A 29 12.52 0.40 -7.20
CA ARG A 29 13.35 0.78 -8.35
C ARG A 29 12.81 2.04 -9.03
N ALA A 30 11.52 2.06 -9.34
CA ALA A 30 10.88 3.21 -9.96
C ALA A 30 11.05 4.48 -9.12
N LEU A 31 10.83 4.41 -7.80
CA LEU A 31 11.03 5.55 -6.91
C LEU A 31 12.49 6.03 -6.87
N HIS A 32 13.45 5.10 -6.88
CA HIS A 32 14.87 5.42 -6.89
C HIS A 32 15.28 6.13 -8.18
N GLU A 33 14.86 5.59 -9.33
CA GLU A 33 15.15 6.16 -10.66
C GLU A 33 14.58 7.57 -10.82
N HIS A 34 13.43 7.86 -10.19
CA HIS A 34 12.83 9.21 -10.14
C HIS A 34 13.44 10.12 -9.06
N GLY A 35 14.47 9.66 -8.34
CA GLY A 35 15.16 10.43 -7.29
C GLY A 35 14.37 10.62 -5.99
N ILE A 36 13.20 9.99 -5.85
CA ILE A 36 12.31 10.17 -4.70
C ILE A 36 12.97 9.65 -3.41
N THR A 37 13.70 8.55 -3.49
CA THR A 37 14.37 7.95 -2.32
C THR A 37 15.74 8.58 -2.02
N LEU A 38 16.26 9.45 -2.90
CA LEU A 38 17.62 9.99 -2.77
C LEU A 38 17.71 11.15 -1.79
N SER A 39 16.57 11.71 -1.39
CA SER A 39 16.49 12.89 -0.53
C SER A 39 15.42 12.72 0.54
N ARG A 40 15.55 13.51 1.61
CA ARG A 40 14.51 13.57 2.65
C ARG A 40 13.23 14.17 2.05
N PRO A 41 12.04 13.61 2.35
CA PRO A 41 10.77 14.20 1.90
C PRO A 41 10.66 15.67 2.31
N SER A 42 10.17 16.50 1.38
CA SER A 42 9.94 17.92 1.64
C SER A 42 8.75 18.14 2.59
N LEU A 43 8.68 19.32 3.22
CA LEU A 43 7.54 19.70 4.05
C LEU A 43 6.22 19.67 3.26
N GLU A 44 6.24 20.07 1.98
CA GLU A 44 5.06 19.99 1.12
C GLU A 44 4.66 18.55 0.81
N SER A 45 5.61 17.63 0.65
CA SER A 45 5.28 16.20 0.46
C SER A 45 4.56 15.65 1.70
N LEU A 46 5.07 15.98 2.89
CA LEU A 46 4.43 15.61 4.17
C LEU A 46 3.04 16.23 4.32
N ARG A 47 2.88 17.51 3.97
CA ARG A 47 1.58 18.21 4.00
C ARG A 47 0.59 17.57 3.05
N ARG A 48 0.97 17.33 1.79
CA ARG A 48 0.12 16.66 0.79
C ARG A 48 -0.28 15.26 1.24
N TYR A 49 0.64 14.49 1.82
CA TYR A 49 0.33 13.17 2.34
C TYR A 49 -0.70 13.22 3.48
N ARG A 50 -0.44 14.07 4.49
CA ARG A 50 -1.24 14.18 5.71
C ARG A 50 -2.63 14.81 5.51
N ASP A 51 -2.67 15.87 4.72
CA ASP A 51 -3.79 16.80 4.66
C ASP A 51 -4.62 16.66 3.38
N LEU A 52 -4.10 16.01 2.35
CA LEU A 52 -4.82 15.80 1.09
C LEU A 52 -5.02 14.31 0.79
N TRP A 53 -3.94 13.54 0.76
CA TRP A 53 -3.99 12.13 0.35
C TRP A 53 -4.79 11.26 1.31
N LEU A 54 -4.45 11.24 2.61
CA LEU A 54 -5.17 10.40 3.58
C LEU A 54 -6.67 10.77 3.70
N PRO A 55 -7.06 12.06 3.76
CA PRO A 55 -8.47 12.43 3.70
C PRO A 55 -9.17 12.01 2.40
N LEU A 56 -8.49 12.10 1.25
CA LEU A 56 -9.03 11.64 -0.03
C LEU A 56 -9.29 10.13 -0.03
N VAL A 57 -8.33 9.33 0.46
CA VAL A 57 -8.49 7.88 0.59
C VAL A 57 -9.66 7.55 1.50
N HIS A 58 -9.75 8.19 2.68
CA HIS A 58 -10.85 7.99 3.61
C HIS A 58 -12.22 8.35 2.99
N ALA A 59 -12.31 9.49 2.30
CA ALA A 59 -13.53 9.89 1.61
C ALA A 59 -13.93 8.88 0.52
N ASN A 60 -12.97 8.39 -0.27
CA ASN A 60 -13.21 7.39 -1.32
C ASN A 60 -13.70 6.05 -0.74
N THR A 61 -13.14 5.62 0.39
CA THR A 61 -13.56 4.40 1.11
C THR A 61 -14.97 4.55 1.68
N ASN A 62 -15.29 5.67 2.34
CA ASN A 62 -16.59 5.89 2.98
C ASN A 62 -17.74 6.11 2.00
N THR A 63 -17.47 6.75 0.86
CA THR A 63 -18.51 7.10 -0.13
C THR A 63 -18.84 5.94 -1.07
N ASN A 64 -18.21 4.76 -0.91
CA ASN A 64 -18.30 3.62 -1.82
C ASN A 64 -18.11 4.01 -3.30
N GLN A 65 -17.38 5.10 -3.55
CA GLN A 65 -17.09 5.57 -4.92
C GLN A 65 -16.17 4.59 -5.64
N ASP A 66 -15.44 3.79 -4.87
CA ASP A 66 -14.62 2.68 -5.30
C ASP A 66 -13.62 3.02 -6.40
N ARG A 67 -13.19 4.28 -6.44
CA ARG A 67 -12.27 4.76 -7.47
C ARG A 67 -10.87 4.25 -7.20
N TYR A 68 -10.18 3.89 -8.28
CA TYR A 68 -8.74 3.63 -8.24
C TYR A 68 -8.02 4.96 -8.04
N LEU A 69 -7.42 5.13 -6.86
CA LEU A 69 -6.62 6.29 -6.53
C LEU A 69 -5.15 5.96 -6.76
N ILE A 70 -4.48 6.75 -7.60
CA ILE A 70 -3.04 6.63 -7.85
C ILE A 70 -2.34 7.83 -7.20
N PRO A 71 -1.51 7.62 -6.16
CA PRO A 71 -0.78 8.71 -5.54
C PRO A 71 0.38 9.18 -6.44
N PRO A 72 0.76 10.47 -6.38
CA PRO A 72 2.06 10.92 -6.86
C PRO A 72 3.21 10.17 -6.18
N ALA A 73 4.37 10.07 -6.82
CA ALA A 73 5.46 9.19 -6.39
C ALA A 73 5.98 9.47 -4.96
N ASP A 74 6.12 10.75 -4.58
CA ASP A 74 6.51 11.17 -3.23
C ASP A 74 5.49 10.75 -2.16
N ILE A 75 4.20 10.83 -2.50
CA ILE A 75 3.09 10.43 -1.63
C ILE A 75 3.01 8.90 -1.52
N ALA A 76 3.21 8.19 -2.62
CA ALA A 76 3.29 6.73 -2.65
C ALA A 76 4.40 6.23 -1.72
N TRP A 77 5.57 6.88 -1.77
CA TRP A 77 6.70 6.58 -0.90
C TRP A 77 6.40 6.86 0.58
N LEU A 78 5.87 8.05 0.89
CA LEU A 78 5.50 8.42 2.27
C LEU A 78 4.47 7.46 2.86
N TRP A 79 3.49 7.06 2.05
CA TRP A 79 2.45 6.15 2.48
C TRP A 79 2.99 4.74 2.71
N HIS A 80 3.84 4.24 1.80
CA HIS A 80 4.56 2.99 1.98
C HIS A 80 5.35 2.98 3.29
N CYS A 81 6.19 3.99 3.52
CA CYS A 81 6.98 4.14 4.74
C CYS A 81 6.12 4.17 6.01
N HIS A 82 4.98 4.86 6.00
CA HIS A 82 4.09 4.89 7.17
C HIS A 82 3.53 3.49 7.49
N ARG A 83 3.21 2.71 6.46
CA ARG A 83 2.66 1.36 6.59
C ARG A 83 3.69 0.30 7.00
N LEU A 84 4.99 0.58 6.87
CA LEU A 84 6.06 -0.29 7.43
C LEU A 84 5.99 -0.39 8.97
N ALA A 85 5.30 0.54 9.64
CA ALA A 85 5.02 0.48 11.08
C ALA A 85 3.50 0.27 11.31
N PRO A 86 2.98 -0.96 11.13
CA PRO A 86 1.53 -1.20 11.01
C PRO A 86 0.73 -0.72 12.22
N PHE A 87 1.21 -0.95 13.45
CA PHE A 87 0.53 -0.47 14.65
C PHE A 87 0.45 1.06 14.74
N LYS A 88 1.51 1.76 14.33
CA LYS A 88 1.53 3.23 14.30
C LYS A 88 0.59 3.77 13.21
N TYR A 89 0.60 3.13 12.04
CA TYR A 89 -0.30 3.47 10.94
C TYR A 89 -1.77 3.37 11.36
N VAL A 90 -2.15 2.23 11.95
CA VAL A 90 -3.51 2.00 12.44
C VAL A 90 -3.91 3.00 13.52
N SER A 91 -3.06 3.20 14.54
CA SER A 91 -3.35 4.18 15.59
C SER A 91 -3.49 5.60 15.05
N TYR A 92 -2.68 5.99 14.06
CA TYR A 92 -2.80 7.27 13.40
C TYR A 92 -4.13 7.40 12.65
N CYS A 93 -4.52 6.40 11.86
CA CYS A 93 -5.77 6.41 11.12
C CYS A 93 -6.98 6.46 12.05
N LYS A 94 -6.96 5.70 13.15
CA LYS A 94 -8.01 5.73 14.18
C LYS A 94 -8.15 7.10 14.80
N ALA A 95 -7.05 7.70 15.23
CA ALA A 95 -7.06 9.00 15.89
C ALA A 95 -7.56 10.12 14.95
N ARG A 96 -7.26 10.03 13.65
CA ARG A 96 -7.58 11.10 12.69
C ARG A 96 -8.91 10.93 11.97
N PHE A 97 -9.32 9.69 11.70
CA PHE A 97 -10.44 9.37 10.81
C PHE A 97 -11.48 8.44 11.45
N ASN A 98 -11.28 8.00 12.69
CA ASN A 98 -12.09 6.98 13.36
C ASN A 98 -12.17 5.66 12.56
N ASP A 99 -11.12 5.36 11.78
CA ASP A 99 -11.02 4.21 10.89
C ASP A 99 -9.82 3.33 11.27
N ILE A 100 -9.97 2.02 11.13
CA ILE A 100 -8.96 1.01 11.49
C ILE A 100 -7.87 0.88 10.43
N VAL A 101 -8.22 0.91 9.14
CA VAL A 101 -7.22 0.76 8.06
C VAL A 101 -7.69 1.52 6.82
N LEU A 102 -6.99 2.59 6.48
CA LEU A 102 -7.14 3.21 5.17
C LEU A 102 -6.37 2.42 4.13
N GLU A 103 -7.07 1.84 3.16
CA GLU A 103 -6.50 1.23 1.97
C GLU A 103 -7.13 1.92 0.75
N ALA A 104 -6.30 2.30 -0.23
CA ALA A 104 -6.79 2.66 -1.55
C ALA A 104 -6.84 1.40 -2.37
N LYS A 105 -7.89 1.23 -3.16
CA LYS A 105 -7.91 0.16 -4.14
C LYS A 105 -6.83 0.44 -5.18
N ALA A 106 -5.92 -0.52 -5.33
CA ALA A 106 -5.02 -0.54 -6.46
C ALA A 106 -5.87 -0.58 -7.75
N PRO A 107 -5.47 0.12 -8.82
CA PRO A 107 -5.98 -0.20 -10.14
C PRO A 107 -5.86 -1.70 -10.32
N LEU A 108 -6.92 -2.38 -10.77
CA LEU A 108 -6.79 -3.73 -11.30
C LEU A 108 -5.56 -3.69 -12.23
N GLN A 109 -4.53 -4.47 -11.91
CA GLN A 109 -3.33 -4.47 -12.74
C GLN A 109 -3.78 -4.69 -14.19
N PRO A 110 -3.24 -3.94 -15.17
CA PRO A 110 -3.47 -4.32 -16.55
C PRO A 110 -2.93 -5.74 -16.65
N THR A 111 -3.80 -6.68 -17.04
CA THR A 111 -3.34 -7.95 -17.58
C THR A 111 -2.40 -7.55 -18.71
N LEU A 112 -1.10 -7.77 -18.54
CA LEU A 112 -0.14 -7.65 -19.62
C LEU A 112 -0.64 -8.60 -20.72
N GLN A 113 -1.26 -8.02 -21.76
CA GLN A 113 -1.50 -8.70 -23.03
C GLN A 113 -0.18 -8.76 -23.81
#